data_AF-A0A938CJX4-F1
#
_entry.id   AF-A0A938CJX4-F1
#
_cell.length_a   1.000
_cell.length_b   1.000
_cell.length_c   1.000
_cell.angle_alpha   90.00
_cell.angle_beta   90.00
_cell.angle_gamma   90.00
#
_symmetry.space_group_name_H-M   'P 1'
#
loop_
_entity.id
_entity.type
_entity.pdbx_description
1 polymer ?
#
loop_
_entity_poly.entity_id
_entity_poly.type
_entity_poly.pdbx_seq_one_letter_code
_entity_poly.pdbx_strand_id
1 'polypeptide(L)'
;MAHLSDPDIDARIRRIEGVTGKPVILRPVRPSCRCFRGRVVERSHCFLIEYRDEQPGYFWDLDLLRELLDCVEQQRGRNVTLYDGDVQYVEVTTRRPFRRTRPPRRTEDP
;
A
#
# COMPACT_ATOMS: atom_id res chain seq x y z
N MET A 1 -27.33 -7.06 -6.57
CA MET A 1 -25.90 -7.04 -6.19
C MET A 1 -25.24 -5.87 -6.91
N ALA A 2 -25.20 -4.69 -6.27
CA ALA A 2 -24.60 -3.50 -6.85
C ALA A 2 -23.22 -3.31 -6.22
N HIS A 3 -22.16 -3.56 -7.01
CA HIS A 3 -20.81 -3.07 -6.74
C HIS A 3 -20.86 -1.56 -6.88
N LEU A 4 -21.01 -0.84 -5.77
CA LEU A 4 -20.86 0.61 -5.76
C LEU A 4 -19.43 0.89 -5.33
N SER A 5 -18.52 0.91 -6.32
CA SER A 5 -17.28 1.66 -6.18
C SER A 5 -17.67 3.13 -5.98
N ASP A 6 -17.15 3.77 -4.95
CA ASP A 6 -17.31 5.21 -4.78
C ASP A 6 -16.65 5.88 -6.00
N PRO A 7 -17.40 6.56 -6.88
CA PRO A 7 -16.86 7.14 -8.10
C PRO A 7 -15.75 8.17 -7.82
N ASP A 8 -15.69 8.72 -6.61
CA ASP A 8 -14.60 9.59 -6.17
C ASP A 8 -13.28 8.84 -6.02
N ILE A 9 -13.29 7.66 -5.38
CA ILE A 9 -12.08 6.84 -5.18
C ILE A 9 -11.49 6.39 -6.52
N ASP A 10 -12.33 5.87 -7.41
CA ASP A 10 -11.89 5.41 -8.73
C ASP A 10 -11.31 6.55 -9.56
N ALA A 11 -11.93 7.74 -9.51
CA ALA A 11 -11.44 8.92 -10.21
C ALA A 11 -10.09 9.41 -9.64
N ARG A 12 -9.93 9.39 -8.31
CA ARG A 12 -8.68 9.74 -7.63
C ARG A 12 -7.56 8.77 -7.98
N ILE A 13 -7.83 7.47 -7.97
CA ILE A 13 -6.86 6.45 -8.40
C ILE A 13 -6.39 6.73 -9.83
N ARG A 14 -7.32 6.89 -10.79
CA ARG A 14 -6.96 7.18 -12.19
C ARG A 14 -6.14 8.46 -12.33
N ARG A 15 -6.45 9.49 -11.52
CA ARG A 15 -5.67 10.73 -11.50
C ARG A 15 -4.25 10.48 -11.01
N ILE A 16 -4.08 9.78 -9.90
CA ILE A 16 -2.76 9.42 -9.35
C ILE A 16 -1.97 8.61 -10.38
N GLU A 17 -2.59 7.60 -10.99
CA GLU A 17 -1.94 6.77 -12.01
C GLU A 17 -1.52 7.59 -13.23
N GLY A 18 -2.39 8.49 -13.70
CA GLY A 18 -2.10 9.38 -14.82
C GLY A 18 -0.98 10.40 -14.55
N VAL A 19 -0.92 10.96 -13.34
CA VAL A 19 0.10 11.93 -12.93
C VAL A 19 1.45 11.25 -12.67
N THR A 20 1.44 10.09 -12.02
CA THR A 20 2.67 9.41 -11.57
C THR A 20 3.22 8.42 -12.59
N GLY A 21 2.40 7.99 -13.55
CA GLY A 21 2.72 6.89 -14.47
C GLY A 21 2.84 5.53 -13.78
N LYS A 22 2.40 5.41 -12.53
CA LYS A 22 2.48 4.18 -11.73
C LYS A 22 1.08 3.71 -11.34
N PRO A 23 0.75 2.43 -11.54
CA PRO A 23 -0.51 1.87 -11.05
C PRO A 23 -0.63 1.94 -9.52
N VAL A 24 -1.85 2.08 -9.03
CA VAL A 24 -2.20 1.98 -7.62
C VAL A 24 -2.78 0.59 -7.34
N ILE A 25 -2.21 -0.12 -6.38
CA ILE A 25 -2.66 -1.45 -5.98
C ILE A 25 -3.27 -1.36 -4.58
N LEU A 26 -4.57 -1.64 -4.48
CA LEU A 26 -5.27 -1.77 -3.21
C LEU A 26 -5.16 -3.21 -2.70
N ARG A 27 -4.80 -3.39 -1.43
CA ARG A 27 -4.67 -4.71 -0.81
C ARG A 27 -5.22 -4.73 0.63
N PRO A 28 -6.30 -5.48 0.90
CA PRO A 28 -6.71 -5.75 2.27
C PRO A 28 -5.67 -6.63 2.97
N VAL A 29 -5.36 -6.34 4.23
CA VAL A 29 -4.42 -7.10 5.06
C VAL A 29 -5.00 -7.37 6.44
N ARG A 30 -4.57 -8.48 7.07
CA ARG A 30 -4.89 -8.81 8.46
C ARG A 30 -3.66 -8.60 9.33
N PRO A 31 -3.42 -7.38 9.82
CA PRO A 31 -2.24 -7.07 10.61
C PRO A 31 -2.28 -7.79 11.96
N SER A 32 -1.12 -8.13 12.50
CA SER A 32 -0.99 -8.60 13.88
C SER A 32 -1.15 -7.47 14.90
N CYS A 33 -0.80 -6.22 14.55
CA CYS A 33 -1.13 -5.07 15.39
C CYS A 33 -2.56 -4.63 15.17
N ARG A 34 -3.36 -4.64 16.24
CA ARG A 34 -4.70 -4.04 16.24
C ARG A 34 -4.66 -2.54 15.96
N CYS A 35 -3.56 -1.87 16.29
CA CYS A 35 -3.37 -0.46 16.05
C CYS A 35 -3.22 -0.07 14.57
N PHE A 36 -2.90 -1.01 13.68
CA PHE A 36 -2.64 -0.71 12.27
C PHE A 36 -3.95 -0.36 11.56
N ARG A 37 -3.98 0.78 10.87
CA ARG A 37 -5.10 1.16 10.00
C ARG A 37 -4.77 0.87 8.54
N GLY A 38 -3.65 1.40 8.06
CA GLY A 38 -3.22 1.22 6.67
C GLY A 38 -1.81 1.71 6.41
N ARG A 39 -1.29 1.45 5.21
CA ARG A 39 0.00 1.98 4.76
C ARG A 39 0.01 2.24 3.27
N VAL A 40 0.78 3.24 2.87
CA VAL A 40 1.16 3.51 1.49
C VAL A 40 2.63 3.20 1.34
N VAL A 41 2.97 2.47 0.28
CA VAL A 41 4.35 2.08 -0.03
C VAL A 41 4.59 2.34 -1.51
N GLU A 42 5.43 3.33 -1.82
CA GLU A 42 5.92 3.54 -3.17
C GLU A 42 6.94 2.45 -3.53
N ARG A 43 6.65 1.72 -4.61
CA ARG A 43 7.56 0.77 -5.23
C ARG A 43 8.10 1.34 -6.54
N SER A 44 9.06 0.63 -7.13
CA SER A 44 9.65 1.02 -8.41
C SER A 44 8.62 1.12 -9.54
N HIS A 45 7.54 0.33 -9.49
CA HIS A 45 6.57 0.18 -10.57
C HIS A 45 5.10 0.37 -10.15
N CYS A 46 4.83 0.71 -8.88
CA CYS A 46 3.47 0.90 -8.38
C CYS A 46 3.46 1.67 -7.06
N PHE A 47 2.29 2.16 -6.67
CA PHE A 47 1.96 2.48 -5.28
C PHE A 47 1.15 1.33 -4.69
N LEU A 48 1.64 0.73 -3.61
CA LEU A 48 0.91 -0.30 -2.88
C LEU A 48 0.23 0.35 -1.66
N ILE A 49 -1.09 0.30 -1.63
CA ILE A 49 -1.92 0.73 -0.51
C ILE A 49 -2.44 -0.51 0.18
N GLU A 50 -2.06 -0.71 1.43
CA GLU A 50 -2.59 -1.77 2.27
C GLU A 50 -3.48 -1.20 3.36
N TYR A 51 -4.59 -1.84 3.64
CA TYR A 51 -5.57 -1.40 4.62
C TYR A 51 -6.08 -2.59 5.45
N ARG A 52 -6.46 -2.35 6.70
CA ARG A 52 -6.91 -3.40 7.62
C ARG A 52 -8.26 -3.98 7.15
N ASP A 53 -8.29 -5.29 6.93
CA ASP A 53 -9.51 -6.06 6.59
C ASP A 53 -10.36 -6.29 7.84
N GLU A 54 -11.30 -5.38 8.15
CA GLU A 54 -12.29 -5.53 9.23
C GLU A 54 -13.66 -5.99 8.67
N GLN A 55 -13.79 -7.29 8.41
CA GLN A 55 -15.02 -8.00 7.99
C GLN A 55 -15.74 -7.50 6.71
N PRO A 56 -16.23 -8.42 5.86
CA PRO A 56 -16.91 -8.06 4.63
C PRO A 56 -18.30 -7.48 4.90
N GLY A 57 -18.57 -6.26 4.40
CA GLY A 57 -19.92 -5.70 4.30
C GLY A 57 -20.09 -4.24 4.69
N TYR A 58 -19.06 -3.55 5.17
CA TYR A 58 -19.20 -2.19 5.68
C TYR A 58 -18.15 -1.23 5.12
N PHE A 59 -18.65 -0.09 4.64
CA PHE A 59 -17.97 1.04 3.99
C PHE A 59 -17.02 1.83 4.89
N TRP A 60 -16.54 1.23 6.00
CA TRP A 60 -15.63 1.87 6.97
C TRP A 60 -14.23 2.13 6.38
N ASP A 61 -13.98 1.61 5.18
CA ASP A 61 -12.73 1.74 4.44
C ASP A 61 -12.63 3.01 3.58
N LEU A 62 -13.72 3.71 3.29
CA LEU A 62 -13.67 4.81 2.31
C LEU A 62 -12.89 6.02 2.86
N ASP A 63 -13.11 6.42 4.11
CA ASP A 63 -12.38 7.55 4.69
C ASP A 63 -10.90 7.22 4.92
N LEU A 64 -10.59 5.98 5.33
CA LEU A 64 -9.21 5.50 5.41
C LEU A 64 -8.54 5.49 4.03
N LEU A 65 -9.22 4.99 3.00
CA LEU A 65 -8.72 5.02 1.63
C LEU A 65 -8.51 6.45 1.14
N ARG A 66 -9.42 7.39 1.44
CA ARG A 66 -9.24 8.82 1.13
C ARG A 66 -7.99 9.38 1.80
N GLU A 67 -7.77 9.07 3.07
CA GLU A 67 -6.60 9.50 3.85
C GLU A 67 -5.29 8.91 3.28
N LEU A 68 -5.30 7.64 2.87
CA LEU A 68 -4.16 6.99 2.22
C LEU A 68 -3.89 7.57 0.82
N LEU A 69 -4.93 7.86 0.04
CA LEU A 69 -4.79 8.51 -1.27
C LEU A 69 -4.29 9.95 -1.13
N ASP A 70 -4.73 10.69 -0.11
CA ASP A 70 -4.22 12.03 0.21
C ASP A 70 -2.70 11.98 0.45
N CYS A 71 -2.21 10.94 1.13
CA CYS A 71 -0.78 10.75 1.34
C CYS A 71 -0.01 10.59 0.02
N VAL A 72 -0.58 9.87 -0.96
CA VAL A 72 0.01 9.70 -2.29
C VAL A 72 -0.04 11.01 -3.09
N GLU A 73 -1.20 11.68 -3.12
CA GLU A 73 -1.41 12.92 -3.87
C GLU A 73 -0.52 14.06 -3.35
N GLN A 74 -0.36 14.17 -2.03
CA GLN A 74 0.46 15.20 -1.40
C GLN A 74 1.97 14.85 -1.40
N GLN A 75 2.36 13.70 -1.97
CA GLN A 75 3.74 13.21 -1.98
C GLN A 75 4.39 13.23 -0.59
N ARG A 76 3.60 12.97 0.47
CA ARG A 76 4.06 13.00 1.86
C ARG A 76 4.90 11.75 2.15
N GLY A 77 6.12 11.72 1.63
CA GLY A 77 7.06 10.62 1.80
C GLY A 77 6.75 9.41 0.91
N ARG A 78 7.80 8.64 0.58
CA ARG A 78 7.68 7.44 -0.26
C ARG A 78 6.98 6.28 0.44
N ASN A 79 6.85 6.34 1.76
CA ASN A 79 6.22 5.32 2.59
C ASN A 79 5.51 5.99 3.78
N VAL A 80 4.24 5.66 4.00
CA VAL A 80 3.42 6.20 5.10
C VAL A 80 2.71 5.05 5.79
N THR A 81 2.61 5.06 7.12
CA THR A 81 1.83 4.08 7.87
C THR A 81 0.92 4.79 8.88
N LEU A 82 -0.36 4.44 8.86
CA LEU A 82 -1.39 5.02 9.72
C LEU A 82 -1.70 4.04 10.85
N TYR A 83 -1.73 4.55 12.08
CA TYR A 83 -2.15 3.82 13.26
C TYR A 83 -3.37 4.49 13.91
N ASP A 84 -4.08 3.77 14.78
CA ASP A 84 -5.16 4.34 15.58
C ASP A 84 -4.62 5.45 16.49
N GLY A 85 -5.13 6.68 16.32
CA GLY A 85 -4.77 7.85 17.13
C GLY A 85 -3.51 8.60 16.72
N ASP A 86 -2.67 8.06 15.82
CA ASP A 86 -1.42 8.69 15.38
C ASP A 86 -1.07 8.36 13.93
N VAL A 87 -0.68 9.39 13.15
CA VAL A 87 -0.10 9.23 11.82
C VAL A 87 1.41 9.18 11.94
N GLN A 88 2.03 8.03 11.63
CA GLN A 88 3.48 7.91 11.61
C GLN A 88 4.02 7.98 10.19
N TYR A 89 4.70 9.09 9.88
CA TYR A 89 5.51 9.20 8.67
C TYR A 89 6.82 8.46 8.90
N VAL A 90 6.94 7.28 8.32
CA VAL A 90 8.18 6.50 8.39
C VAL A 90 8.89 6.64 7.05
N GLU A 91 9.96 7.44 6.99
CA GLU A 91 10.89 7.40 5.87
C GLU A 91 11.64 6.07 5.88
N VAL A 92 11.06 5.06 5.24
CA VAL A 92 11.79 3.83 4.99
C VAL A 92 12.74 4.10 3.82
N THR A 93 14.02 4.27 4.13
CA THR A 93 15.08 4.25 3.13
C THR A 93 15.07 2.85 2.51
N THR A 94 14.48 2.70 1.32
CA THR A 94 14.53 1.45 0.56
C THR A 94 15.93 1.26 -0.03
N ARG A 95 16.92 1.04 0.84
CA ARG A 95 18.22 0.50 0.46
C ARG A 95 18.31 -0.94 0.93
N ARG A 96 17.84 -1.85 0.07
CA ARG A 96 18.60 -3.04 -0.35
C ARG A 96 17.85 -3.77 -1.46
N PRO A 97 18.47 -3.97 -2.65
CA PRO A 97 17.95 -4.93 -3.60
C PRO A 97 18.02 -6.32 -2.96
N PHE A 98 16.92 -7.05 -3.05
CA PHE A 98 16.83 -8.45 -2.66
C PHE A 98 17.83 -9.23 -3.52
N ARG A 99 19.05 -9.46 -3.01
CA ARG A 99 20.00 -10.37 -3.66
C ARG A 99 19.38 -11.76 -3.60
N ARG A 100 18.98 -12.30 -4.77
CA ARG A 100 18.77 -13.73 -4.94
C ARG A 100 20.05 -14.44 -4.51
N THR A 101 20.10 -14.96 -3.29
CA THR A 101 21.08 -15.97 -2.92
C THR A 101 20.71 -17.22 -3.70
N ARG A 102 21.36 -17.41 -4.85
CA ARG A 102 21.37 -18.69 -5.55
C ARG A 102 21.91 -19.72 -4.55
N PRO A 103 21.20 -20.84 -4.29
CA PRO A 103 21.76 -21.88 -3.45
C PRO A 103 23.09 -22.35 -4.07
N PRO A 104 24.11 -22.66 -3.26
CA PRO A 104 25.37 -23.16 -3.80
C PRO A 104 25.08 -24.40 -4.64
N ARG A 105 25.58 -24.39 -5.89
CA ARG A 105 25.59 -25.60 -6.72
C ARG A 105 26.38 -26.65 -5.95
N ARG A 106 25.72 -27.75 -5.59
CA ARG A 106 26.38 -28.95 -5.09
C ARG A 106 27.25 -29.45 -6.24
N THR A 107 28.53 -29.13 -6.20
CA THR A 107 29.54 -29.79 -7.03
C THR A 107 29.88 -31.07 -6.28
N GLU A 108 29.20 -32.15 -6.63
CA GLU A 108 29.66 -33.51 -6.33
C GLU A 108 29.87 -34.19 -7.67
N ASP A 109 31.14 -34.24 -8.06
CA ASP A 109 31.74 -35.20 -9.00
C ASP A 109 33.17 -35.42 -8.49
N PRO A 110 33.78 -36.61 -8.66
CA PRO A 110 33.29 -37.86 -9.23
C PRO A 110 33.18 -39.03 -8.24
#